data_AF-A0A7W0UAX1-F1
#
_entry.id   AF-A0A7W0UAX1-F1
#
_cell.length_a   1.000
_cell.length_b   1.000
_cell.length_c   1.000
_cell.angle_alpha   90.00
_cell.angle_beta   90.00
_cell.angle_gamma   90.00
#
_symmetry.space_group_name_H-M   'P 1'
#
loop_
_entity.id
_entity.type
_entity.pdbx_description
1 polymer ?
#
loop_
_entity_poly.entity_id
_entity_poly.type
_entity_poly.pdbx_seq_one_letter_code
_entity_poly.pdbx_strand_id
1 'polypeptide(L)' 'MATSDSTILDAGGRELRVTSPDRVIFPVTEHSAAVTKLDIV' A
#
# COMPACT_ATOMS: atom_id res chain seq x y z
N MET A 1 10.03 -1.06 -20.11
CA MET A 1 9.42 -1.69 -18.93
C MET A 1 9.04 -0.59 -17.97
N ALA A 2 7.75 -0.44 -17.64
CA ALA A 2 7.33 0.54 -16.64
C ALA A 2 7.88 0.10 -15.27
N THR A 3 8.63 0.97 -14.60
CA THR A 3 9.12 0.73 -13.25
C THR A 3 7.90 0.77 -12.33
N SER A 4 7.42 -0.39 -11.89
CA SER A 4 6.30 -0.44 -10.94
C SER A 4 6.73 0.20 -9.63
N ASP A 5 5.98 1.21 -9.19
CA ASP A 5 6.25 1.91 -7.95
C ASP A 5 6.21 0.93 -6.76
N SER A 6 7.17 1.05 -5.85
CA SER A 6 7.29 0.11 -4.72
C SER A 6 8.02 0.72 -3.53
N THR A 7 7.55 0.38 -2.33
CA THR A 7 8.14 0.78 -1.04
C THR A 7 8.70 -0.46 -0.32
N ILE A 8 9.83 -0.30 0.37
CA ILE A 8 10.39 -1.33 1.27
C ILE A 8 10.00 -0.99 2.70
N LEU A 9 9.49 -1.97 3.43
CA LEU A 9 9.09 -1.86 4.83
C LEU A 9 9.90 -2.85 5.68
N ASP A 10 10.34 -2.43 6.86
CA ASP A 10 10.74 -3.38 7.89
C ASP A 10 9.49 -3.88 8.64
N ALA A 11 9.29 -5.19 8.66
CA ALA A 11 8.19 -5.84 9.35
C ALA A 11 8.74 -6.82 10.41
N GLY A 12 9.26 -6.26 11.50
CA GLY A 12 9.82 -7.03 12.60
C GLY A 12 11.14 -7.70 12.24
N GLY A 13 12.05 -6.95 11.60
CA GLY A 13 13.37 -7.45 11.18
C GLY A 13 13.36 -8.21 9.86
N ARG A 14 12.25 -8.15 9.11
CA ARG A 14 12.16 -8.69 7.74
C ARG A 14 11.79 -7.58 6.78
N GLU A 15 12.61 -7.40 5.76
CA GLU A 15 12.32 -6.47 4.67
C GLU A 15 11.24 -7.04 3.76
N LEU A 16 10.16 -6.27 3.60
CA LEU A 16 9.05 -6.58 2.71
C LEU A 16 8.95 -5.52 1.61
N ARG A 17 8.81 -5.98 0.36
CA ARG A 17 8.57 -5.11 -0.78
C ARG A 17 7.08 -5.02 -1.08
N VAL A 18 6.51 -3.83 -0.89
CA VAL A 18 5.12 -3.52 -1.26
C VAL A 18 5.12 -2.81 -2.60
N THR A 19 4.55 -3.46 -3.61
CA THR A 19 4.33 -2.86 -4.95
C THR A 19 2.98 -2.18 -5.03
N SER A 20 2.90 -1.10 -5.82
CA SER A 20 1.70 -0.26 -5.97
C SER A 20 1.14 0.19 -4.62
N PRO A 21 1.96 0.88 -3.78
CA PRO A 21 1.58 1.24 -2.41
C PRO A 21 0.30 2.09 -2.36
N ASP A 22 0.15 3.02 -3.32
CA ASP A 22 -1.00 3.93 -3.40
C ASP A 22 -2.26 3.31 -4.01
N ARG A 23 -2.23 2.01 -4.36
CA ARG A 23 -3.40 1.34 -4.91
C ARG A 23 -4.52 1.34 -3.87
N VAL A 24 -5.63 2.00 -4.18
CA VAL A 24 -6.84 1.96 -3.36
C VAL A 24 -7.39 0.53 -3.31
N ILE A 25 -7.51 -0.01 -2.11
CA ILE A 25 -8.10 -1.34 -1.84
C ILE A 25 -9.55 -1.20 -1.40
N PHE A 26 -9.81 -0.23 -0.52
CA PHE A 26 -11.16 0.14 -0.11
C PHE A 26 -11.44 1.58 -0.54
N PRO A 27 -12.43 1.82 -1.42
CA PRO A 27 -12.77 3.16 -1.87
C PRO A 27 -13.38 3.99 -0.73
N VAL A 28 -13.43 5.30 -0.94
CA VAL A 28 -14.13 6.24 -0.05
C VAL A 28 -15.60 5.83 0.11
N THR A 29 -16.11 5.96 1.33
CA THR A 29 -17.54 5.82 1.65
C THR A 29 -18.06 7.13 2.24
N GLU A 30 -19.35 7.22 2.52
CA GLU A 30 -19.94 8.35 3.25
C GLU A 30 -19.31 8.60 4.63
N HIS A 31 -18.72 7.57 5.25
CA HIS A 31 -18.24 7.62 6.63
C HIS A 31 -16.75 7.30 6.78
N SER A 32 -16.04 7.04 5.68
CA SER A 32 -14.62 6.68 5.74
C SER A 32 -13.85 7.18 4.52
N ALA A 33 -12.60 7.59 4.74
CA ALA A 33 -11.66 7.85 3.68
C ALA A 33 -11.34 6.57 2.88
N ALA A 34 -10.78 6.74 1.69
CA ALA A 34 -10.20 5.63 0.95
C ALA A 34 -9.00 5.04 1.72
N VAL A 35 -8.81 3.73 1.61
CA VAL A 35 -7.72 3.00 2.25
C VAL A 35 -6.86 2.37 1.14
N THR A 36 -5.58 2.71 1.14
CA THR A 36 -4.60 2.22 0.18
C THR A 36 -4.01 0.89 0.61
N LYS A 37 -3.29 0.24 -0.30
CA LYS A 37 -2.59 -1.02 -0.02
C LYS A 37 -1.58 -0.86 1.12
N LEU A 38 -0.91 0.29 1.19
CA LEU A 38 0.08 0.56 2.24
C LEU A 38 -0.56 0.76 3.62
N ASP A 39 -1.79 1.25 3.69
CA ASP A 39 -2.50 1.46 4.97
C ASP A 39 -2.90 0.14 5.67
N ILE A 40 -2.90 -0.99 4.95
CA ILE A 40 -3.39 -2.30 5.43
C ILE A 40 -2.24 -3.26 5.77
N VAL A 41 -1.11 -3.15 5.08
CA VAL A 41 0.04 -4.09 5.17
C VAL A 41 0.95 -3.69 6.32
#